data_AF-M0MQV8-F1
#
_entry.id   AF-M0MQV8-F1
#
_cell.length_a   1.000
_cell.length_b   1.000
_cell.length_c   1.000
_cell.angle_alpha   90.00
_cell.angle_beta   90.00
_cell.angle_gamma   90.00
#
_symmetry.space_group_name_H-M   'P 1'
#
loop_
_entity.id
_entity.type
_entity.pdbx_description
1 polymer ?
#
loop_
_entity_poly.entity_id
_entity_poly.type
_entity_poly.pdbx_seq_one_letter_code
_entity_poly.pdbx_strand_id
1 'polypeptide(L)'
;MTEYDADDNSTDGEGYECLDCGREFPSNRSRAMHGNKSDCDVCAPWDSEKLLREAYIEERMSINEIAAHWDASYTAIQGGLDKNDINRRGHGWRESTIEEKKAAPEYDNGHLLWELFINRQKTLQEIANEAGCCRQTIRSRLREHDIGGEDYRKPQNPGGYEILDNPEEMERLYVGKKHSINTIAEDLGFSFSTVRQALLSHGIETRSDTAHIGEGEDNPRWQGGKAEIECEQCGKIEPVKPARLGRARFCSRGCKDRWQSENVFGQDHHQWRGGYCTREAVKKLIRAETWETQTAPRIRERDNHECQVCGKHTSEQDRALTVNHLPALLDGGCNNDDVLFTVCDECHHKAEAYVRALPEVDLLLRDWTDDELPGGRERWTPPEDPTPTPEQSTFAAFADD
;
A
#
# COMPACT_ATOMS: atom_id res chain seq x y z
N MET A 1 -22.80 -33.39 -13.74
CA MET A 1 -23.29 -33.00 -15.07
C MET A 1 -23.55 -31.50 -15.05
N THR A 2 -22.53 -30.74 -15.40
CA THR A 2 -22.65 -29.35 -15.86
C THR A 2 -21.68 -29.32 -17.03
N GLU A 3 -22.24 -29.55 -18.22
CA GLU A 3 -21.51 -29.45 -19.49
C GLU A 3 -21.00 -28.01 -19.61
N TYR A 4 -19.68 -27.86 -19.57
CA TYR A 4 -18.99 -26.67 -20.02
C TYR A 4 -18.73 -26.89 -21.50
N ASP A 5 -19.64 -26.41 -22.35
CA ASP A 5 -19.45 -26.39 -23.79
C ASP A 5 -18.35 -25.37 -24.12
N ALA A 6 -17.14 -25.90 -24.31
CA ALA A 6 -16.10 -25.28 -25.08
C ALA A 6 -16.36 -25.55 -26.57
N ASP A 7 -16.00 -24.57 -27.39
CA ASP A 7 -15.92 -24.59 -28.86
C ASP A 7 -17.23 -24.33 -29.62
N ASP A 8 -17.48 -23.05 -29.88
CA ASP A 8 -18.10 -22.63 -31.14
C ASP A 8 -17.23 -21.54 -31.78
N ASN A 9 -16.36 -22.00 -32.68
CA ASN A 9 -15.64 -21.18 -33.63
C ASN A 9 -16.20 -21.45 -35.04
N SER A 10 -17.54 -21.51 -35.18
CA SER A 10 -18.18 -21.61 -36.49
C SER A 10 -18.25 -20.24 -37.17
N THR A 11 -17.76 -20.23 -38.40
CA THR A 11 -17.69 -19.08 -39.30
C THR A 11 -18.95 -19.00 -40.17
N ASP A 12 -20.13 -18.96 -39.56
CA ASP A 12 -21.39 -18.81 -40.26
C ASP A 12 -22.11 -17.53 -39.83
N GLY A 13 -21.79 -16.43 -40.52
CA GLY A 13 -22.78 -15.60 -41.22
C GLY A 13 -23.87 -14.82 -40.49
N GLU A 14 -24.06 -14.91 -39.17
CA GLU A 14 -25.07 -14.11 -38.45
C GLU A 14 -24.44 -13.33 -37.30
N GLY A 15 -24.47 -11.99 -37.40
CA GLY A 15 -23.96 -11.11 -36.34
C GLY A 15 -24.72 -11.33 -35.03
N TYR A 16 -24.03 -11.19 -33.90
CA TYR A 16 -24.65 -11.30 -32.58
C TYR A 16 -25.27 -9.95 -32.20
N GLU A 17 -26.60 -9.87 -32.15
CA GLU A 17 -27.33 -8.66 -31.77
C GLU A 17 -27.49 -8.54 -30.24
N CYS A 18 -27.31 -7.35 -29.69
CA CYS A 18 -27.65 -7.04 -28.30
C CYS A 18 -29.17 -6.84 -28.15
N LEU A 19 -29.81 -7.60 -27.26
CA LEU A 19 -31.27 -7.56 -27.07
C LEU A 19 -31.78 -6.24 -26.48
N ASP A 20 -30.91 -5.47 -25.83
CA ASP A 20 -31.28 -4.20 -25.19
C ASP A 20 -31.16 -3.00 -26.15
N CYS A 21 -30.13 -2.96 -27.00
CA CYS A 21 -29.85 -1.80 -27.87
C CYS A 21 -29.87 -2.08 -29.38
N GLY A 22 -30.03 -3.33 -29.81
CA GLY A 22 -30.08 -3.73 -31.22
C GLY A 22 -28.74 -3.60 -31.97
N ARG A 23 -27.61 -3.38 -31.27
CA ARG A 23 -26.29 -3.27 -31.91
C ARG A 23 -25.77 -4.66 -32.29
N GLU A 24 -25.30 -4.80 -33.51
CA GLU A 24 -24.69 -6.04 -34.02
C GLU A 24 -23.20 -6.13 -33.67
N PHE A 25 -22.75 -7.34 -33.33
CA PHE A 25 -21.37 -7.63 -32.96
C PHE A 25 -20.81 -8.81 -33.75
N PRO A 26 -19.51 -8.79 -34.09
CA PRO A 26 -18.86 -9.86 -34.86
C PRO A 26 -18.61 -11.15 -34.05
N SER A 27 -18.83 -11.12 -32.73
CA SER A 27 -18.71 -12.31 -31.88
C SER A 27 -19.58 -12.20 -30.63
N ASN A 28 -19.99 -13.35 -30.08
CA ASN A 28 -20.74 -13.40 -28.82
C ASN A 28 -19.95 -12.78 -27.66
N ARG A 29 -18.62 -12.92 -27.66
CA ARG A 29 -17.73 -12.28 -26.68
C ARG A 29 -17.77 -10.75 -26.79
N SER A 30 -17.75 -10.19 -28.00
CA SER A 30 -17.86 -8.74 -28.22
C SER A 30 -19.23 -8.22 -27.78
N ARG A 31 -20.31 -8.96 -28.04
CA ARG A 31 -21.66 -8.66 -27.53
C ARG A 31 -21.73 -8.70 -26.00
N ALA A 32 -21.20 -9.75 -25.36
CA ALA A 32 -21.18 -9.87 -23.91
C ALA A 32 -20.32 -8.79 -23.23
N MET A 33 -19.22 -8.38 -23.88
CA MET A 33 -18.41 -7.25 -23.42
C MET A 33 -19.13 -5.91 -23.57
N HIS A 34 -20.04 -5.74 -24.54
CA HIS A 34 -20.81 -4.50 -24.71
C HIS A 34 -21.76 -4.24 -23.55
N GLY A 35 -22.47 -5.26 -23.05
CA GLY A 35 -23.33 -5.12 -21.86
C GLY A 35 -22.55 -4.78 -20.57
N ASN A 36 -21.25 -5.11 -20.53
CA ASN A 36 -20.35 -4.77 -19.43
C ASN A 36 -19.48 -3.54 -19.70
N LYS A 37 -19.54 -2.95 -20.92
CA LYS A 37 -18.69 -1.82 -21.31
C LYS A 37 -19.49 -0.54 -21.41
N SER A 38 -18.84 0.47 -20.86
CA SER A 38 -19.22 1.85 -20.65
C SER A 38 -19.24 2.66 -21.97
N ASP A 39 -19.97 2.23 -22.99
CA ASP A 39 -20.06 2.94 -24.29
C ASP A 39 -21.42 2.65 -24.96
N CYS A 40 -22.48 2.79 -24.17
CA CYS A 40 -23.85 2.66 -24.67
C CYS A 40 -24.83 3.34 -23.71
N ASP A 41 -25.51 4.38 -24.17
CA ASP A 41 -26.55 5.05 -23.37
C ASP A 41 -27.75 4.15 -23.04
N VAL A 42 -27.95 3.06 -23.81
CA VAL A 42 -29.07 2.12 -23.62
C VAL A 42 -28.69 0.99 -22.64
N CYS A 43 -27.51 0.40 -22.79
CA CYS A 43 -27.08 -0.75 -21.97
C CYS A 43 -26.32 -0.33 -20.70
N ALA A 44 -25.75 0.88 -20.69
CA ALA A 44 -24.99 1.45 -19.59
C ALA A 44 -25.30 2.95 -19.43
N PRO A 45 -26.57 3.34 -19.18
CA PRO A 45 -26.97 4.75 -19.04
C PRO A 45 -26.18 5.50 -17.96
N TRP A 46 -25.70 4.78 -16.94
CA TRP A 46 -24.85 5.29 -15.87
C TRP A 46 -23.43 5.65 -16.31
N ASP A 47 -23.04 5.44 -17.56
CA ASP A 47 -21.77 5.97 -18.07
C ASP A 47 -21.92 7.30 -18.80
N SER A 48 -23.16 7.64 -19.19
CA SER A 48 -23.48 8.86 -19.92
C SER A 48 -23.48 10.06 -18.98
N GLU A 49 -22.57 11.02 -19.20
CA GLU A 49 -22.56 12.27 -18.44
C GLU A 49 -23.93 12.95 -18.43
N LYS A 50 -24.59 12.99 -19.60
CA LYS A 50 -25.88 13.65 -19.76
C LYS A 50 -26.96 13.02 -18.89
N LEU A 51 -27.14 11.70 -18.99
CA LEU A 51 -28.17 10.98 -18.23
C LEU A 51 -27.89 11.01 -16.73
N LEU A 52 -26.62 10.89 -16.33
CA LEU A 52 -26.23 11.03 -14.92
C LEU A 52 -26.51 12.42 -14.38
N ARG A 53 -26.24 13.48 -15.15
CA ARG A 53 -26.57 14.85 -14.73
C ARG A 53 -28.08 15.06 -14.61
N GLU A 54 -28.85 14.58 -15.58
CA GLU A 54 -30.31 14.64 -15.55
C GLU A 54 -30.85 13.92 -14.30
N ALA A 55 -30.54 12.63 -14.11
CA ALA A 55 -31.04 11.86 -12.97
C ALA A 55 -30.50 12.34 -11.61
N TYR A 56 -29.19 12.62 -11.51
CA TYR A 56 -28.54 12.94 -10.23
C TYR A 56 -28.67 14.40 -9.84
N ILE A 57 -28.52 15.35 -10.77
CA ILE A 57 -28.52 16.79 -10.50
C ILE A 57 -29.92 17.38 -10.70
N GLU A 58 -30.57 17.11 -11.84
CA GLU A 58 -31.84 17.75 -12.20
C GLU A 58 -33.03 17.09 -11.50
N GLU A 59 -33.18 15.77 -11.64
CA GLU A 59 -34.22 14.96 -11.01
C GLU A 59 -33.92 14.64 -9.54
N ARG A 60 -32.69 14.94 -9.08
CA ARG A 60 -32.24 14.82 -7.68
C ARG A 60 -32.34 13.42 -7.10
N MET A 61 -32.39 12.38 -7.91
CA MET A 61 -32.45 10.99 -7.46
C MET A 61 -31.17 10.63 -6.69
N SER A 62 -31.30 9.90 -5.58
CA SER A 62 -30.17 9.34 -4.86
C SER A 62 -29.48 8.24 -5.68
N ILE A 63 -28.22 7.92 -5.35
CA ILE A 63 -27.48 6.85 -6.05
C ILE A 63 -28.24 5.52 -6.01
N ASN A 64 -28.95 5.23 -4.92
CA ASN A 64 -29.77 4.02 -4.79
C ASN A 64 -31.02 4.05 -5.66
N GLU A 65 -31.68 5.20 -5.78
CA GLU A 65 -32.85 5.37 -6.65
C GLU A 65 -32.46 5.29 -8.12
N ILE A 66 -31.32 5.88 -8.50
CA ILE A 66 -30.76 5.77 -9.86
C ILE A 66 -30.40 4.32 -10.17
N ALA A 67 -29.72 3.64 -9.23
CA ALA A 67 -29.36 2.23 -9.36
C ALA A 67 -30.62 1.36 -9.58
N ALA A 68 -31.67 1.56 -8.80
CA ALA A 68 -32.92 0.83 -8.96
C ALA A 68 -33.66 1.21 -10.26
N HIS A 69 -33.60 2.47 -10.68
CA HIS A 69 -34.27 2.95 -11.89
C HIS A 69 -33.65 2.39 -13.17
N TRP A 70 -32.34 2.21 -13.20
CA TRP A 70 -31.60 1.69 -14.36
C TRP A 70 -31.16 0.23 -14.23
N ASP A 71 -31.70 -0.51 -13.26
CA ASP A 71 -31.32 -1.89 -12.93
C ASP A 71 -29.79 -2.09 -12.86
N ALA A 72 -29.13 -1.13 -12.23
CA ALA A 72 -27.68 -1.04 -12.14
C ALA A 72 -27.21 -1.29 -10.70
N SER A 73 -25.95 -1.68 -10.55
CA SER A 73 -25.34 -1.73 -9.20
C SER A 73 -25.05 -0.32 -8.68
N TYR A 74 -25.15 -0.11 -7.37
CA TYR A 74 -24.73 1.13 -6.70
C TYR A 74 -23.30 1.55 -7.10
N THR A 75 -22.40 0.57 -7.18
CA THR A 75 -21.00 0.75 -7.61
C THR A 75 -20.87 1.21 -9.06
N ALA A 76 -21.76 0.77 -9.96
CA ALA A 76 -21.76 1.21 -11.35
C ALA A 76 -22.16 2.69 -11.46
N ILE A 77 -23.18 3.13 -10.71
CA ILE A 77 -23.58 4.54 -10.64
C ILE A 77 -22.46 5.39 -10.03
N GLN A 78 -21.83 4.92 -8.94
CA GLN A 78 -20.70 5.63 -8.34
C GLN A 78 -19.52 5.78 -9.31
N GLY A 79 -19.13 4.69 -9.97
CA GLY A 79 -18.05 4.72 -10.96
C GLY A 79 -18.36 5.65 -12.13
N GLY A 80 -19.63 5.68 -12.58
CA GLY A 80 -20.11 6.60 -13.60
C GLY A 80 -20.02 8.08 -13.19
N LEU A 81 -20.46 8.41 -11.97
CA LEU A 81 -20.35 9.76 -11.42
C LEU A 81 -18.88 10.20 -11.29
N ASP A 82 -18.01 9.33 -10.77
CA ASP A 82 -16.57 9.62 -10.62
C ASP A 82 -15.87 9.77 -11.99
N LYS A 83 -16.21 8.93 -12.98
CA LYS A 83 -15.65 9.00 -14.34
C LYS A 83 -16.04 10.28 -15.08
N ASN A 84 -17.25 10.78 -14.85
CA ASN A 84 -17.77 12.00 -15.47
C ASN A 84 -17.54 13.27 -14.63
N ASP A 85 -16.71 13.19 -13.58
CA ASP A 85 -16.38 14.32 -12.68
C ASP A 85 -17.63 14.99 -12.06
N ILE A 86 -18.66 14.19 -11.74
CA ILE A 86 -19.89 14.64 -11.09
C ILE A 86 -19.73 14.46 -9.58
N ASN A 87 -19.56 15.57 -8.87
CA ASN A 87 -19.38 15.57 -7.41
C ASN A 87 -20.55 14.89 -6.68
N ARG A 88 -20.22 13.85 -5.91
CA ARG A 88 -21.19 13.10 -5.09
C ARG A 88 -21.64 13.92 -3.87
N ARG A 89 -22.95 13.94 -3.62
CA ARG A 89 -23.56 14.35 -2.35
C ARG A 89 -22.98 13.47 -1.23
N GLY A 90 -22.35 14.09 -0.23
CA GLY A 90 -21.68 13.38 0.87
C GLY A 90 -22.63 12.48 1.67
N HIS A 91 -22.07 11.49 2.38
CA HIS A 91 -22.83 10.57 3.21
C HIS A 91 -23.55 11.34 4.33
N GLY A 92 -24.88 11.45 4.25
CA GLY A 92 -25.68 12.26 5.17
C GLY A 92 -26.05 13.66 4.68
N TRP A 93 -25.89 13.96 3.38
CA TRP A 93 -26.41 15.19 2.78
C TRP A 93 -27.92 15.32 3.04
N ARG A 94 -28.30 16.31 3.85
CA ARG A 94 -29.67 16.79 4.00
C ARG A 94 -29.76 18.15 3.34
N GLU A 95 -30.83 18.38 2.57
CA GLU A 95 -31.14 19.71 2.05
C GLU A 95 -31.22 20.68 3.24
N SER A 96 -30.37 21.70 3.23
CA SER A 96 -30.28 22.72 4.28
C SER A 96 -31.52 23.62 4.24
N THR A 97 -32.63 23.13 4.78
CA THR A 97 -33.85 23.93 5.07
C THR A 97 -34.03 24.16 6.57
N ILE A 98 -32.93 24.15 7.32
CA ILE A 98 -32.88 24.71 8.66
C ILE A 98 -31.65 25.61 8.63
N GLU A 99 -31.83 26.94 8.63
CA GLU A 99 -30.77 27.85 9.08
C GLU A 99 -30.12 27.18 10.28
N GLU A 100 -28.83 26.86 10.23
CA GLU A 100 -28.14 26.18 11.31
C GLU A 100 -28.42 26.95 12.60
N LYS A 101 -29.41 26.48 13.38
CA LYS A 101 -29.72 27.00 14.70
C LYS A 101 -28.59 26.51 15.59
N LYS A 102 -27.43 27.15 15.43
CA LYS A 102 -26.29 26.99 16.32
C LYS A 102 -26.81 27.31 17.70
N ALA A 103 -26.43 26.47 18.66
CA ALA A 103 -26.67 26.80 20.06
C ALA A 103 -26.12 28.20 20.31
N ALA A 104 -26.83 29.00 21.11
CA ALA A 104 -26.30 30.30 21.52
C ALA A 104 -24.85 30.10 22.05
N PRO A 105 -23.90 31.01 21.77
CA PRO A 105 -22.47 30.80 22.05
C PRO A 105 -22.17 30.41 23.50
N GLU A 106 -23.02 30.83 24.44
CA GLU A 106 -22.97 30.49 25.86
C GLU A 106 -23.06 28.98 26.12
N TYR A 107 -23.72 28.22 25.24
CA TYR A 107 -23.88 26.75 25.33
C TYR A 107 -22.77 25.97 24.60
N ASP A 108 -21.74 26.65 24.10
CA ASP A 108 -20.44 26.05 23.75
C ASP A 108 -19.52 25.92 24.98
N ASN A 109 -20.00 26.36 26.16
CA ASN A 109 -19.29 26.25 27.43
C ASN A 109 -19.63 24.92 28.13
N GLY A 110 -18.64 24.03 28.24
CA GLY A 110 -18.75 22.77 28.95
C GLY A 110 -19.21 22.89 30.43
N HIS A 111 -18.87 23.97 31.13
CA HIS A 111 -19.31 24.18 32.52
C HIS A 111 -20.82 24.47 32.60
N LEU A 112 -21.35 25.34 31.73
CA LEU A 112 -22.78 25.62 31.67
C LEU A 112 -23.57 24.35 31.34
N LEU A 113 -23.08 23.55 30.38
CA LEU A 113 -23.69 22.29 30.01
C LEU A 113 -23.67 21.27 31.15
N TRP A 114 -22.60 21.22 31.95
CA TRP A 114 -22.51 20.36 33.14
C TRP A 114 -23.48 20.79 34.24
N GLU A 115 -23.54 22.07 34.56
CA GLU A 115 -24.47 22.62 35.56
C GLU A 115 -25.93 22.32 35.17
N LEU A 116 -26.30 22.53 33.90
CA LEU A 116 -27.67 22.28 33.43
C LEU A 116 -27.99 20.77 33.36
N PHE A 117 -27.09 19.95 32.83
CA PHE A 117 -27.36 18.53 32.54
C PHE A 117 -27.15 17.61 33.75
N ILE A 118 -26.13 17.87 34.57
CA ILE A 118 -25.75 17.01 35.71
C ILE A 118 -26.33 17.54 37.03
N ASN A 119 -26.12 18.82 37.36
CA ASN A 119 -26.56 19.36 38.65
C ASN A 119 -28.06 19.65 38.67
N ARG A 120 -28.56 20.35 37.65
CA ARG A 120 -29.99 20.71 37.53
C ARG A 120 -30.82 19.60 36.89
N GLN A 121 -30.19 18.52 36.46
CA GLN A 121 -30.82 17.34 35.83
C GLN A 121 -31.78 17.67 34.69
N LYS A 122 -31.53 18.76 33.96
CA LYS A 122 -32.34 19.12 32.80
C LYS A 122 -32.13 18.09 31.71
N THR A 123 -33.21 17.76 31.02
CA THR A 123 -33.16 16.90 29.85
C THR A 123 -32.47 17.61 28.69
N LEU A 124 -31.88 16.83 27.77
CA LEU A 124 -31.29 17.36 26.54
C LEU A 124 -32.26 18.22 25.73
N GLN A 125 -33.56 17.95 25.82
CA GLN A 125 -34.58 18.69 25.10
C GLN A 125 -34.87 20.05 25.75
N GLU A 126 -34.88 20.13 27.08
CA GLU A 126 -35.04 21.40 27.80
C GLU A 126 -33.85 22.32 27.56
N ILE A 127 -32.62 21.77 27.64
CA ILE A 127 -31.39 22.52 27.35
C ILE A 127 -31.39 23.00 25.88
N ALA A 128 -31.82 22.15 24.94
CA ALA A 128 -31.89 22.52 23.53
C ALA A 128 -32.92 23.63 23.26
N ASN A 129 -34.08 23.56 23.92
CA ASN A 129 -35.10 24.60 23.82
C ASN A 129 -34.60 25.94 24.39
N GLU A 130 -33.89 25.92 25.52
CA GLU A 130 -33.28 27.12 26.12
C GLU A 130 -32.14 27.69 25.26
N ALA A 131 -31.32 26.81 24.67
CA ALA A 131 -30.22 27.18 23.79
C ALA A 131 -30.66 27.58 22.36
N GLY A 132 -31.96 27.46 22.06
CA GLY A 132 -32.52 27.75 20.74
C GLY A 132 -32.04 26.82 19.62
N CYS A 133 -31.56 25.61 19.94
CA CYS A 133 -30.99 24.65 19.00
C CYS A 133 -31.67 23.28 19.08
N CYS A 134 -31.22 22.31 18.28
CA CYS A 134 -31.75 20.95 18.34
C CYS A 134 -31.08 20.11 19.44
N ARG A 135 -31.82 19.11 19.95
CA ARG A 135 -31.34 18.17 20.97
C ARG A 135 -30.01 17.50 20.57
N GLN A 136 -29.82 17.25 19.29
CA GLN A 136 -28.61 16.65 18.72
C GLN A 136 -27.41 17.60 18.81
N THR A 137 -27.60 18.92 18.66
CA THR A 137 -26.56 19.93 18.87
C THR A 137 -26.07 19.87 20.31
N ILE A 138 -26.97 19.89 21.30
CA ILE A 138 -26.59 19.78 22.72
C ILE A 138 -25.90 18.44 23.01
N ARG A 139 -26.39 17.34 22.44
CA ARG A 139 -25.73 16.03 22.58
C ARG A 139 -24.31 16.02 21.99
N SER A 140 -24.08 16.71 20.86
CA SER A 140 -22.75 16.85 20.27
C SER A 140 -21.84 17.65 21.21
N ARG A 141 -22.30 18.79 21.72
CA ARG A 141 -21.52 19.63 22.65
C ARG A 141 -21.19 18.91 23.95
N LEU A 142 -22.14 18.19 24.52
CA LEU A 142 -21.88 17.35 25.69
C LEU A 142 -20.81 16.29 25.40
N ARG A 143 -20.77 15.70 24.20
CA ARG A 143 -19.69 14.78 23.80
C ARG A 143 -18.36 15.47 23.59
N GLU A 144 -18.34 16.64 22.95
CA GLU A 144 -17.13 17.46 22.75
C GLU A 144 -16.50 17.88 24.09
N HIS A 145 -17.30 17.96 25.14
CA HIS A 145 -16.87 18.25 26.51
C HIS A 145 -16.84 17.01 27.44
N ASP A 146 -17.04 15.80 26.93
CA ASP A 146 -17.02 14.55 27.70
C ASP A 146 -18.04 14.46 28.87
N ILE A 147 -19.24 15.00 28.70
CA ILE A 147 -20.32 15.05 29.71
C ILE A 147 -21.40 13.99 29.40
N GLY A 148 -21.54 12.95 30.24
CA GLY A 148 -22.74 12.09 30.30
C GLY A 148 -22.84 10.89 29.34
N GLY A 149 -21.74 10.27 28.89
CA GLY A 149 -21.74 9.02 28.11
C GLY A 149 -21.75 7.72 28.94
N GLU A 150 -21.99 6.56 28.29
CA GLU A 150 -21.97 5.21 28.92
C GLU A 150 -20.60 4.82 29.49
N ASP A 151 -19.52 5.47 29.06
CA ASP A 151 -18.15 5.37 29.59
C ASP A 151 -17.82 6.45 30.65
N TYR A 152 -18.81 6.88 31.44
CA TYR A 152 -18.59 7.90 32.47
C TYR A 152 -17.71 7.38 33.62
N ARG A 153 -16.43 7.74 33.59
CA ARG A 153 -15.55 7.64 34.76
C ARG A 153 -15.93 8.79 35.71
N LYS A 154 -16.48 8.47 36.89
CA LYS A 154 -16.77 9.47 37.94
C LYS A 154 -15.55 10.39 38.11
N PRO A 155 -15.73 11.73 38.20
CA PRO A 155 -14.62 12.62 38.55
C PRO A 155 -13.98 12.11 39.83
N GLN A 156 -12.66 11.96 39.81
CA GLN A 156 -11.94 11.36 40.94
C GLN A 156 -12.02 12.23 42.21
N ASN A 157 -12.46 13.49 42.08
CA ASN A 157 -12.65 14.43 43.17
C ASN A 157 -13.94 15.27 43.01
N PRO A 158 -15.03 14.94 43.73
CA PRO A 158 -16.29 15.71 43.70
C PRO A 158 -16.15 17.17 44.16
N GLY A 159 -15.15 17.49 44.99
CA GLY A 159 -14.90 18.85 45.50
C GLY A 159 -14.02 19.71 44.60
N GLY A 160 -13.53 19.18 43.47
CA GLY A 160 -12.68 19.95 42.55
C GLY A 160 -13.40 21.14 41.90
N TYR A 161 -14.72 21.03 41.68
CA TYR A 161 -15.51 22.09 41.05
C TYR A 161 -15.68 23.30 41.97
N GLU A 162 -15.79 23.10 43.30
CA GLU A 162 -15.86 24.20 44.27
C GLU A 162 -14.60 25.08 44.24
N ILE A 163 -13.45 24.46 43.95
CA ILE A 163 -12.17 25.15 43.78
C ILE A 163 -12.12 25.88 42.43
N LEU A 164 -12.57 25.23 41.35
CA LEU A 164 -12.62 25.87 40.03
C LEU A 164 -13.56 27.07 39.97
N ASP A 165 -14.68 27.03 40.70
CA ASP A 165 -15.68 28.10 40.73
C ASP A 165 -15.29 29.25 41.67
N ASN A 166 -14.29 29.06 42.52
CA ASN A 166 -13.81 30.09 43.44
C ASN A 166 -12.64 30.90 42.80
N PRO A 167 -12.87 32.17 42.43
CA PRO A 167 -11.84 32.99 41.80
C PRO A 167 -10.63 33.23 42.70
N GLU A 168 -10.83 33.40 44.01
CA GLU A 168 -9.74 33.63 44.96
C GLU A 168 -8.83 32.41 45.06
N GLU A 169 -9.41 31.21 45.02
CA GLU A 169 -8.65 29.97 45.10
C GLU A 169 -7.90 29.69 43.79
N MET A 170 -8.53 29.96 42.65
CA MET A 170 -7.87 29.87 41.35
C MET A 170 -6.71 30.87 41.22
N GLU A 171 -6.88 32.10 41.70
CA GLU A 171 -5.80 33.10 41.75
C GLU A 171 -4.69 32.67 42.72
N ARG A 172 -5.04 32.14 43.90
CA ARG A 172 -4.08 31.62 44.88
C ARG A 172 -3.25 30.48 44.30
N LEU A 173 -3.86 29.53 43.60
CA LEU A 173 -3.16 28.39 43.00
C LEU A 173 -2.29 28.83 41.81
N TYR A 174 -2.84 29.65 40.91
CA TYR A 174 -2.19 29.99 39.65
C TYR A 174 -1.19 31.15 39.78
N VAL A 175 -1.57 32.24 40.42
CA VAL A 175 -0.75 33.45 40.60
C VAL A 175 0.08 33.34 41.88
N GLY A 176 -0.56 33.00 43.00
CA GLY A 176 0.09 32.93 44.31
C GLY A 176 1.15 31.82 44.41
N LYS A 177 0.72 30.56 44.19
CA LYS A 177 1.59 29.37 44.23
C LYS A 177 2.32 29.08 42.92
N LYS A 178 2.05 29.86 41.86
CA LYS A 178 2.66 29.72 40.52
C LYS A 178 2.48 28.34 39.87
N HIS A 179 1.53 27.52 40.33
CA HIS A 179 1.29 26.18 39.78
C HIS A 179 0.86 26.24 38.32
N SER A 180 1.44 25.39 37.48
CA SER A 180 1.06 25.33 36.06
C SER A 180 -0.39 24.88 35.91
N ILE A 181 -1.03 25.21 34.77
CA ILE A 181 -2.40 24.74 34.47
C ILE A 181 -2.47 23.21 34.54
N ASN A 182 -1.43 22.50 34.07
CA ASN A 182 -1.35 21.04 34.15
C ASN A 182 -1.26 20.54 35.60
N THR A 183 -0.45 21.19 36.44
CA THR A 183 -0.33 20.82 37.87
C THR A 183 -1.67 20.99 38.58
N ILE A 184 -2.36 22.11 38.34
CA ILE A 184 -3.71 22.36 38.89
C ILE A 184 -4.71 21.33 38.35
N ALA A 185 -4.61 20.96 37.08
CA ALA A 185 -5.46 19.96 36.46
C ALA A 185 -5.26 18.56 37.06
N GLU A 186 -4.01 18.14 37.27
CA GLU A 186 -3.66 16.88 37.93
C GLU A 186 -4.14 16.87 39.40
N ASP A 187 -3.88 17.94 40.14
CA ASP A 187 -4.23 18.05 41.57
C ASP A 187 -5.75 18.04 41.80
N LEU A 188 -6.51 18.67 40.90
CA LEU A 188 -7.97 18.78 41.00
C LEU A 188 -8.71 17.65 40.26
N GLY A 189 -8.00 16.84 39.46
CA GLY A 189 -8.58 15.74 38.69
C GLY A 189 -9.36 16.19 37.44
N PHE A 190 -8.95 17.30 36.81
CA PHE A 190 -9.57 17.87 35.61
C PHE A 190 -8.66 17.82 34.39
N SER A 191 -9.22 18.16 33.23
CA SER A 191 -8.43 18.40 32.03
C SER A 191 -7.77 19.78 32.07
N PHE A 192 -6.63 19.94 31.38
CA PHE A 192 -5.98 21.23 31.15
C PHE A 192 -6.95 22.29 30.64
N SER A 193 -7.80 21.93 29.67
CA SER A 193 -8.77 22.82 29.06
C SER A 193 -9.80 23.33 30.07
N THR A 194 -10.26 22.48 30.99
CA THR A 194 -11.21 22.84 32.04
C THR A 194 -10.62 23.89 32.99
N VAL A 195 -9.39 23.68 33.45
CA VAL A 195 -8.69 24.62 34.34
C VAL A 195 -8.40 25.93 33.63
N ARG A 196 -7.97 25.88 32.36
CA ARG A 196 -7.72 27.07 31.54
C ARG A 196 -8.99 27.91 31.37
N GLN A 197 -10.12 27.27 31.09
CA GLN A 197 -11.39 27.99 30.94
C GLN A 197 -11.87 28.59 32.26
N ALA A 198 -11.67 27.91 33.40
CA ALA A 198 -11.96 28.46 34.71
C ALA A 198 -11.13 29.72 35.02
N LEU A 199 -9.84 29.73 34.70
CA LEU A 199 -8.99 30.93 34.84
C LEU A 199 -9.52 32.09 33.98
N LEU A 200 -9.86 31.80 32.71
CA LEU A 200 -10.37 32.81 31.78
C LEU A 200 -11.75 33.35 32.19
N SER A 201 -12.66 32.49 32.69
CA SER A 201 -13.99 32.90 33.14
C SER A 201 -13.94 33.80 34.37
N HIS A 202 -12.92 33.62 35.22
CA HIS A 202 -12.67 34.47 36.38
C HIS A 202 -11.82 35.72 36.06
N GLY A 203 -11.46 35.93 34.79
CA GLY A 203 -10.67 37.08 34.36
C GLY A 203 -9.19 37.00 34.75
N ILE A 204 -8.66 35.82 35.06
CA ILE A 204 -7.26 35.60 35.40
C ILE A 204 -6.47 35.37 34.11
N GLU A 205 -5.58 36.31 33.76
CA GLU A 205 -4.74 36.18 32.55
C GLU A 205 -3.81 34.97 32.62
N THR A 206 -3.89 34.09 31.62
CA THR A 206 -3.07 32.90 31.55
C THR A 206 -1.69 33.21 30.96
N ARG A 207 -0.62 32.79 31.64
CA ARG A 207 0.76 32.77 31.11
C ARG A 207 0.80 31.98 29.80
N SER A 208 1.59 32.43 28.83
CA SER A 208 1.71 31.73 27.54
C SER A 208 2.23 30.30 27.73
N ASP A 209 1.72 29.38 26.91
CA ASP A 209 2.01 27.94 26.97
C ASP A 209 3.51 27.60 26.87
N THR A 210 4.36 28.56 26.50
CA THR A 210 5.80 28.40 26.32
C THR A 210 6.66 29.00 27.44
N ALA A 211 6.11 29.87 28.31
CA ALA A 211 6.91 30.60 29.30
C ALA A 211 7.39 29.77 30.50
N HIS A 212 6.88 28.54 30.68
CA HIS A 212 7.23 27.65 31.80
C HIS A 212 8.24 26.56 31.42
N ILE A 213 8.58 26.45 30.13
CA ILE A 213 9.60 25.53 29.65
C ILE A 213 10.92 26.32 29.76
N GLY A 214 11.71 26.05 30.80
CA GLY A 214 13.03 26.66 30.94
C GLY A 214 13.86 26.50 29.67
N GLU A 215 14.73 27.47 29.39
CA GLU A 215 15.67 27.39 28.26
C GLU A 215 16.95 26.67 28.70
N GLY A 216 17.56 25.90 27.80
CA GLY A 216 18.83 25.22 28.07
C GLY A 216 18.73 24.15 29.17
N GLU A 217 19.58 24.25 30.19
CA GLU A 217 19.71 23.28 31.29
C GLU A 217 18.51 23.30 32.26
N ASP A 218 17.78 24.41 32.31
CA ASP A 218 16.59 24.57 33.17
C ASP A 218 15.33 23.90 32.60
N ASN A 219 15.42 23.31 31.40
CA ASN A 219 14.32 22.54 30.81
C ASN A 219 14.31 21.12 31.42
N PRO A 220 13.21 20.65 32.04
CA PRO A 220 13.11 19.28 32.56
C PRO A 220 13.32 18.19 31.50
N ARG A 221 13.18 18.53 30.22
CA ARG A 221 13.43 17.63 29.07
C ARG A 221 14.85 17.72 28.50
N TRP A 222 15.74 18.53 29.08
CA TRP A 222 17.12 18.65 28.62
C TRP A 222 17.95 17.44 29.03
N GLN A 223 18.51 16.75 28.04
CA GLN A 223 19.31 15.53 28.22
C GLN A 223 20.76 15.75 27.74
N GLY A 224 21.43 16.79 28.24
CA GLY A 224 22.89 16.91 28.11
C GLY A 224 23.43 17.46 26.77
N GLY A 225 22.66 18.26 26.03
CA GLY A 225 23.16 18.98 24.86
C GLY A 225 23.32 18.15 23.58
N LYS A 226 24.20 18.58 22.66
CA LYS A 226 24.49 17.87 21.40
C LYS A 226 25.65 16.89 21.62
N ALA A 227 25.53 15.67 21.12
CA ALA A 227 26.57 14.65 21.14
C ALA A 227 27.42 14.73 19.85
N GLU A 228 28.69 14.34 19.89
CA GLU A 228 29.57 14.43 18.71
C GLU A 228 29.65 13.10 17.94
N ILE A 229 29.77 13.18 16.62
CA ILE A 229 30.08 12.03 15.74
C ILE A 229 31.27 12.37 14.83
N GLU A 230 32.06 11.36 14.49
CA GLU A 230 33.06 11.46 13.43
C GLU A 230 32.44 11.01 12.10
N CYS A 231 32.55 11.83 11.05
CA CYS A 231 31.99 11.52 9.74
C CYS A 231 32.84 10.50 8.99
N GLU A 232 32.26 9.35 8.66
CA GLU A 232 32.98 8.25 7.99
C GLU A 232 33.51 8.60 6.58
N GLN A 233 32.92 9.59 5.90
CA GLN A 233 33.38 9.99 4.55
C GLN A 233 34.50 11.05 4.58
N CYS A 234 34.58 11.87 5.62
CA CYS A 234 35.49 13.04 5.60
C CYS A 234 36.25 13.28 6.91
N GLY A 235 36.07 12.44 7.92
CA GLY A 235 36.75 12.51 9.22
C GLY A 235 36.38 13.70 10.10
N LYS A 236 35.43 14.55 9.69
CA LYS A 236 35.05 15.73 10.48
C LYS A 236 34.19 15.34 11.68
N ILE A 237 34.50 15.93 12.84
CA ILE A 237 33.70 15.83 14.05
C ILE A 237 32.57 16.86 13.99
N GLU A 238 31.32 16.42 14.16
CA GLU A 238 30.15 17.29 14.13
C GLU A 238 29.16 17.00 15.26
N PRO A 239 28.49 18.05 15.81
CA PRO A 239 27.50 17.88 16.86
C PRO A 239 26.14 17.45 16.28
N VAL A 240 25.62 16.34 16.78
CA VAL A 240 24.31 15.77 16.47
C VAL A 240 23.40 15.72 17.70
N LYS A 241 22.09 15.63 17.46
CA LYS A 241 21.11 15.41 18.54
C LYS A 241 21.38 14.04 19.20
N PRO A 242 21.28 13.88 20.54
CA PRO A 242 21.50 12.59 21.21
C PRO A 242 20.67 11.44 20.64
N ALA A 243 19.42 11.68 20.25
CA ALA A 243 18.58 10.68 19.58
C ALA A 243 19.08 10.24 18.17
N ARG A 244 20.15 10.87 17.66
CA ARG A 244 20.85 10.47 16.43
C ARG A 244 22.18 9.78 16.71
N LEU A 245 22.66 9.82 17.95
CA LEU A 245 23.83 9.07 18.39
C LEU A 245 23.55 7.56 18.18
N GLY A 246 24.48 6.87 17.53
CA GLY A 246 24.34 5.45 17.12
C GLY A 246 23.75 5.22 15.72
N ARG A 247 22.98 6.17 15.15
CA ARG A 247 22.46 6.07 13.76
C ARG A 247 23.10 7.04 12.77
N ALA A 248 23.70 8.12 13.25
CA ALA A 248 24.32 9.13 12.40
C ALA A 248 25.79 8.76 12.14
N ARG A 249 26.12 8.56 10.85
CA ARG A 249 27.46 8.17 10.35
C ARG A 249 28.18 9.27 9.57
N PHE A 250 27.44 10.32 9.17
CA PHE A 250 27.95 11.36 8.26
C PHE A 250 27.59 12.76 8.75
N CYS A 251 28.50 13.72 8.56
CA CYS A 251 28.32 15.14 8.92
C CYS A 251 27.22 15.83 8.10
N SER A 252 26.96 15.36 6.88
CA SER A 252 26.04 16.00 5.95
C SER A 252 25.41 14.99 5.01
N ARG A 253 24.31 15.41 4.37
CA ARG A 253 23.68 14.64 3.30
C ARG A 253 24.66 14.42 2.14
N GLY A 254 25.45 15.43 1.77
CA GLY A 254 26.44 15.31 0.70
C GLY A 254 27.56 14.29 0.99
N CYS A 255 28.01 14.19 2.24
CA CYS A 255 28.96 13.12 2.63
C CYS A 255 28.32 11.73 2.57
N LYS A 256 27.06 11.61 3.01
CA LYS A 256 26.31 10.35 2.88
C LYS A 256 26.17 9.95 1.40
N ASP A 257 25.80 10.88 0.53
CA ASP A 257 25.56 10.59 -0.88
C ASP A 257 26.85 10.16 -1.59
N ARG A 258 28.00 10.82 -1.30
CA ARG A 258 29.32 10.40 -1.81
C ARG A 258 29.70 8.99 -1.34
N TRP A 259 29.56 8.73 -0.03
CA TRP A 259 29.83 7.40 0.50
C TRP A 259 28.92 6.36 -0.16
N GLN A 260 27.63 6.66 -0.36
CA GLN A 260 26.69 5.76 -1.03
C GLN A 260 27.07 5.50 -2.49
N SER A 261 27.51 6.51 -3.25
CA SER A 261 27.95 6.31 -4.63
C SER A 261 29.23 5.47 -4.74
N GLU A 262 30.10 5.55 -3.74
CA GLU A 262 31.38 4.81 -3.72
C GLU A 262 31.23 3.38 -3.19
N ASN A 263 30.23 3.10 -2.35
CA ASN A 263 30.15 1.85 -1.59
C ASN A 263 28.86 1.05 -1.81
N VAL A 264 27.83 1.63 -2.45
CA VAL A 264 26.53 0.96 -2.63
C VAL A 264 26.17 0.95 -4.11
N PHE A 265 26.81 0.05 -4.86
CA PHE A 265 26.57 -0.18 -6.28
C PHE A 265 26.53 -1.68 -6.59
N GLY A 266 26.04 -2.03 -7.78
CA GLY A 266 26.04 -3.43 -8.24
C GLY A 266 25.14 -4.34 -7.42
N GLN A 267 25.62 -5.56 -7.17
CA GLN A 267 24.86 -6.64 -6.55
C GLN A 267 24.51 -6.40 -5.09
N ASP A 268 25.28 -5.54 -4.42
CA ASP A 268 25.15 -5.25 -2.99
C ASP A 268 24.09 -4.19 -2.67
N HIS A 269 23.43 -3.61 -3.69
CA HIS A 269 22.37 -2.64 -3.48
C HIS A 269 21.02 -3.34 -3.20
N HIS A 270 20.36 -3.04 -2.08
CA HIS A 270 19.07 -3.67 -1.70
C HIS A 270 17.92 -3.51 -2.72
N GLN A 271 17.96 -2.51 -3.61
CA GLN A 271 17.02 -2.37 -4.73
C GLN A 271 17.50 -3.00 -6.05
N TRP A 272 18.68 -3.63 -6.05
CA TRP A 272 19.18 -4.37 -7.19
C TRP A 272 18.32 -5.61 -7.40
N ARG A 273 17.40 -5.52 -8.36
CA ARG A 273 16.49 -6.61 -8.74
C ARG A 273 17.18 -7.60 -9.68
N GLY A 274 18.42 -8.00 -9.37
CA GLY A 274 19.16 -9.06 -10.09
C GLY A 274 19.22 -8.88 -11.62
N GLY A 275 19.25 -7.64 -12.13
CA GLY A 275 19.21 -7.39 -13.57
C GLY A 275 17.93 -7.84 -14.27
N TYR A 276 16.79 -7.97 -13.58
CA TYR A 276 15.50 -8.42 -14.16
C TYR A 276 15.08 -7.62 -15.41
N CYS A 277 15.33 -6.31 -15.41
CA CYS A 277 15.14 -5.45 -16.58
C CYS A 277 16.08 -5.81 -17.74
N THR A 278 17.33 -6.17 -17.45
CA THR A 278 18.29 -6.69 -18.44
C THR A 278 17.86 -8.07 -18.96
N ARG A 279 17.40 -8.97 -18.09
CA ARG A 279 16.90 -10.30 -18.47
C ARG A 279 15.69 -10.23 -19.39
N GLU A 280 14.72 -9.38 -19.07
CA GLU A 280 13.56 -9.13 -19.93
C GLU A 280 13.95 -8.45 -21.25
N ALA A 281 14.89 -7.50 -21.23
CA ALA A 281 15.37 -6.85 -22.44
C ALA A 281 16.12 -7.83 -23.36
N VAL A 282 17.04 -8.64 -22.82
CA VAL A 282 17.77 -9.69 -23.55
C VAL A 282 16.79 -10.73 -24.09
N LYS A 283 15.82 -11.18 -23.29
CA LYS A 283 14.75 -12.07 -23.76
C LYS A 283 13.94 -11.47 -24.90
N LYS A 284 13.61 -10.18 -24.87
CA LYS A 284 12.88 -9.52 -25.96
C LYS A 284 13.72 -9.33 -27.23
N LEU A 285 15.03 -9.11 -27.08
CA LEU A 285 15.96 -8.98 -28.20
C LEU A 285 16.27 -10.33 -28.86
N ILE A 286 16.29 -11.41 -28.07
CA ILE A 286 16.62 -12.77 -28.54
C ILE A 286 15.37 -13.59 -28.89
N ARG A 287 14.18 -13.26 -28.34
CA ARG A 287 12.89 -13.77 -28.84
C ARG A 287 12.65 -13.22 -30.24
N ALA A 288 13.28 -13.83 -31.23
CA ALA A 288 12.75 -13.83 -32.57
C ALA A 288 11.45 -14.66 -32.55
N GLU A 289 10.46 -14.22 -33.31
CA GLU A 289 9.19 -14.90 -33.62
C GLU A 289 9.37 -16.40 -33.96
N THR A 290 10.58 -16.76 -34.38
CA THR A 290 11.09 -18.11 -34.65
C THR A 290 11.27 -19.03 -33.44
N TRP A 291 11.30 -18.56 -32.18
CA TRP A 291 11.51 -19.48 -31.03
C TRP A 291 10.32 -20.43 -30.86
N GLU A 292 9.12 -19.88 -30.74
CA GLU A 292 7.89 -20.66 -30.55
C GLU A 292 7.44 -21.35 -31.83
N THR A 293 7.73 -20.75 -32.99
CA THR A 293 7.26 -21.25 -34.29
C THR A 293 8.25 -22.19 -34.99
N GLN A 294 9.55 -22.14 -34.67
CA GLN A 294 10.58 -22.91 -35.38
C GLN A 294 11.53 -23.64 -34.43
N THR A 295 12.24 -22.92 -33.56
CA THR A 295 13.34 -23.49 -32.75
C THR A 295 12.84 -24.51 -31.75
N ALA A 296 11.89 -24.14 -30.87
CA ALA A 296 11.39 -25.03 -29.84
C ALA A 296 10.65 -26.26 -30.42
N PRO A 297 9.76 -26.14 -31.42
CA PRO A 297 9.17 -27.31 -32.08
C PRO A 297 10.21 -28.23 -32.70
N ARG A 298 11.21 -27.68 -33.39
CA ARG A 298 12.26 -28.47 -34.07
C ARG A 298 13.13 -29.24 -33.09
N ILE A 299 13.50 -28.65 -31.95
CA ILE A 299 14.27 -29.36 -30.90
C ILE A 299 13.43 -30.44 -30.24
N ARG A 300 12.14 -30.19 -29.95
CA ARG A 300 11.24 -31.23 -29.42
C ARG A 300 11.07 -32.39 -30.38
N GLU A 301 10.92 -32.12 -31.67
CA GLU A 301 10.82 -33.15 -32.70
C GLU A 301 12.11 -33.98 -32.79
N ARG A 302 13.27 -33.32 -32.78
CA ARG A 302 14.59 -33.98 -32.74
C ARG A 302 14.71 -34.90 -31.53
N ASP A 303 14.20 -34.47 -30.38
CA ASP A 303 14.27 -35.17 -29.10
C ASP A 303 13.11 -36.15 -28.88
N ASN A 304 12.36 -36.49 -29.94
CA ASN A 304 11.21 -37.41 -29.92
C ASN A 304 10.12 -37.04 -28.89
N HIS A 305 9.98 -35.75 -28.57
CA HIS A 305 9.08 -35.25 -27.50
C HIS A 305 9.30 -35.95 -26.16
N GLU A 306 10.53 -36.40 -25.90
CA GLU A 306 10.96 -37.03 -24.65
C GLU A 306 11.96 -36.15 -23.91
N CYS A 307 11.87 -36.16 -22.58
CA CYS A 307 12.87 -35.54 -21.74
C CYS A 307 14.20 -36.26 -21.89
N GLN A 308 15.24 -35.54 -22.31
CA GLN A 308 16.59 -36.09 -22.54
C GLN A 308 17.34 -36.45 -21.24
N VAL A 309 16.69 -36.24 -20.09
CA VAL A 309 17.23 -36.51 -18.75
C VAL A 309 16.55 -37.73 -18.11
N CYS A 310 15.21 -37.75 -18.08
CA CYS A 310 14.48 -38.83 -17.41
C CYS A 310 13.68 -39.72 -18.37
N GLY A 311 13.58 -39.37 -19.66
CA GLY A 311 12.81 -40.10 -20.66
C GLY A 311 11.31 -39.83 -20.65
N LYS A 312 10.82 -38.94 -19.79
CA LYS A 312 9.39 -38.62 -19.70
C LYS A 312 8.89 -38.02 -21.02
N HIS A 313 7.87 -38.60 -21.61
CA HIS A 313 7.27 -38.12 -22.85
C HIS A 313 6.29 -36.97 -22.59
N THR A 314 6.09 -36.08 -23.56
CA THR A 314 5.20 -34.92 -23.41
C THR A 314 3.75 -35.29 -23.06
N SER A 315 3.31 -36.51 -23.38
CA SER A 315 1.97 -37.01 -23.03
C SER A 315 1.79 -37.33 -21.55
N GLU A 316 2.88 -37.38 -20.78
CA GLU A 316 2.88 -37.71 -19.35
C GLU A 316 2.82 -36.45 -18.45
N GLN A 317 2.52 -35.28 -19.02
CA GLN A 317 2.38 -34.01 -18.31
C GLN A 317 1.43 -33.05 -19.04
N ASP A 318 0.85 -32.10 -18.29
CA ASP A 318 -0.20 -31.19 -18.79
C ASP A 318 0.30 -30.12 -19.78
N ARG A 319 1.61 -29.98 -19.94
CA ARG A 319 2.24 -28.99 -20.83
C ARG A 319 3.33 -29.59 -21.69
N ALA A 320 3.64 -28.94 -22.82
CA ALA A 320 4.78 -29.30 -23.64
C ALA A 320 6.09 -29.26 -22.84
N LEU A 321 7.00 -30.20 -23.11
CA LEU A 321 8.34 -30.21 -22.52
C LEU A 321 9.08 -28.90 -22.83
N THR A 322 9.90 -28.45 -21.87
CA THR A 322 10.66 -27.22 -21.98
C THR A 322 11.93 -27.47 -22.79
N VAL A 323 12.29 -26.56 -23.71
CA VAL A 323 13.59 -26.59 -24.39
C VAL A 323 14.56 -25.75 -23.56
N ASN A 324 15.55 -26.41 -22.96
CA ASN A 324 16.53 -25.82 -22.07
C ASN A 324 17.81 -25.45 -22.81
N HIS A 325 18.39 -24.30 -22.47
CA HIS A 325 19.73 -23.92 -22.87
C HIS A 325 20.76 -24.48 -21.88
N LEU A 326 21.82 -25.10 -22.39
CA LEU A 326 22.86 -25.69 -21.57
C LEU A 326 23.70 -24.62 -20.84
N PRO A 327 24.30 -23.63 -21.51
CA PRO A 327 24.56 -22.34 -20.88
C PRO A 327 23.26 -21.53 -20.86
N ALA A 328 22.86 -20.97 -19.72
CA ALA A 328 21.67 -20.12 -19.68
C ALA A 328 21.87 -18.88 -20.58
N LEU A 329 20.77 -18.33 -21.09
CA LEU A 329 20.83 -17.20 -22.03
C LEU A 329 21.60 -15.97 -21.51
N LEU A 330 21.57 -15.75 -20.19
CA LEU A 330 22.30 -14.64 -19.56
C LEU A 330 23.79 -14.92 -19.39
N ASP A 331 24.19 -16.18 -19.45
CA ASP A 331 25.55 -16.65 -19.23
C ASP A 331 26.25 -16.96 -20.58
N GLY A 332 25.73 -16.41 -21.68
CA GLY A 332 26.25 -16.60 -23.03
C GLY A 332 25.57 -17.69 -23.86
N GLY A 333 24.47 -18.28 -23.35
CA GLY A 333 23.68 -19.27 -24.10
C GLY A 333 23.18 -18.76 -25.45
N CYS A 334 23.23 -19.62 -26.47
CA CYS A 334 22.77 -19.33 -27.82
C CYS A 334 21.67 -20.30 -28.27
N ASN A 335 20.97 -19.99 -29.37
CA ASN A 335 19.92 -20.84 -29.92
C ASN A 335 20.46 -21.91 -30.89
N ASN A 336 21.72 -22.32 -30.73
CA ASN A 336 22.31 -23.40 -31.53
C ASN A 336 21.78 -24.74 -31.03
N ASP A 337 21.50 -25.65 -31.95
CA ASP A 337 20.89 -26.95 -31.63
C ASP A 337 21.70 -27.76 -30.64
N ASP A 338 23.02 -27.68 -30.72
CA ASP A 338 23.96 -28.48 -29.93
C ASP A 338 23.92 -28.12 -28.44
N VAL A 339 23.48 -26.90 -28.10
CA VAL A 339 23.35 -26.43 -26.70
C VAL A 339 21.90 -26.41 -26.22
N LEU A 340 20.96 -26.91 -27.02
CA LEU A 340 19.54 -27.00 -26.71
C LEU A 340 19.12 -28.46 -26.51
N PHE A 341 18.29 -28.73 -25.51
CA PHE A 341 17.72 -30.05 -25.28
C PHE A 341 16.37 -30.00 -24.55
N THR A 342 15.54 -31.00 -24.80
CA THR A 342 14.17 -31.09 -24.29
C THR A 342 14.14 -31.71 -22.89
N VAL A 343 13.45 -31.07 -21.94
CA VAL A 343 13.37 -31.49 -20.53
C VAL A 343 11.97 -31.33 -19.94
N CYS A 344 11.63 -32.20 -18.98
CA CYS A 344 10.46 -32.01 -18.13
C CYS A 344 10.75 -30.95 -17.05
N ASP A 345 9.71 -30.47 -16.39
CA ASP A 345 9.81 -29.37 -15.42
C ASP A 345 10.77 -29.67 -14.26
N GLU A 346 10.71 -30.88 -13.74
CA GLU A 346 11.60 -31.32 -12.65
C GLU A 346 13.06 -31.34 -13.10
N CYS A 347 13.32 -31.84 -14.31
CA CYS A 347 14.68 -31.92 -14.86
C CYS A 347 15.19 -30.54 -15.31
N HIS A 348 14.30 -29.65 -15.76
CA HIS A 348 14.62 -28.26 -16.07
C HIS A 348 15.17 -27.53 -14.85
N HIS A 349 14.50 -27.66 -13.70
CA HIS A 349 14.99 -27.06 -12.46
C HIS A 349 16.35 -27.60 -12.02
N LYS A 350 16.60 -28.91 -12.19
CA LYS A 350 17.91 -29.51 -11.88
C LYS A 350 19.00 -29.01 -12.83
N ALA A 351 18.71 -28.92 -14.12
CA ALA A 351 19.65 -28.41 -15.12
C ALA A 351 20.03 -26.94 -14.84
N GLU A 352 19.05 -26.06 -14.59
CA GLU A 352 19.33 -24.67 -14.23
C GLU A 352 20.17 -24.56 -12.94
N ALA A 353 19.90 -25.39 -11.94
CA ALA A 353 20.65 -25.38 -10.68
C ALA A 353 22.11 -25.80 -10.87
N TYR A 354 22.36 -26.84 -11.67
CA TYR A 354 23.70 -27.31 -12.01
C TYR A 354 24.50 -26.23 -12.73
N VAL A 355 23.93 -25.62 -13.77
CA VAL A 355 24.61 -24.59 -14.57
C VAL A 355 24.96 -23.36 -13.73
N ARG A 356 24.09 -22.94 -12.81
CA ARG A 356 24.38 -21.82 -11.89
C ARG A 356 25.47 -22.11 -10.87
N ALA A 357 25.74 -23.38 -10.57
CA ALA A 357 26.77 -23.79 -9.62
C ALA A 357 28.17 -23.87 -10.27
N LEU A 358 28.25 -23.82 -11.61
CA LEU A 358 29.52 -23.82 -12.32
C LEU A 358 30.21 -22.45 -12.24
N PRO A 359 31.54 -22.39 -12.01
CA PRO A 359 32.32 -21.17 -12.15
C PRO A 359 32.18 -20.57 -13.57
N GLU A 360 32.19 -19.24 -13.69
CA GLU A 360 32.08 -18.51 -14.98
C GLU A 360 33.09 -18.98 -16.04
N VAL A 361 34.29 -19.37 -15.59
CA VAL A 361 35.38 -19.80 -16.47
C VAL A 361 35.12 -21.19 -17.06
N ASP A 362 34.49 -22.09 -16.30
CA ASP A 362 34.16 -23.45 -16.73
C ASP A 362 32.96 -23.45 -17.68
N LEU A 363 32.03 -22.51 -17.54
CA LEU A 363 30.88 -22.36 -18.45
C LEU A 363 31.31 -21.97 -19.88
N LEU A 364 32.35 -21.17 -20.02
CA LEU A 364 32.83 -20.61 -21.29
C LEU A 364 33.87 -21.49 -22.01
N LEU A 365 34.64 -22.30 -21.27
CA LEU A 365 35.72 -23.11 -21.82
C LEU A 365 35.33 -24.57 -22.07
N ARG A 366 34.16 -25.00 -21.60
CA ARG A 366 33.72 -26.39 -21.77
C ARG A 366 33.32 -26.66 -23.22
N ASP A 367 33.89 -27.71 -23.79
CA ASP A 367 33.51 -28.16 -25.12
C ASP A 367 32.18 -28.91 -24.99
N TRP A 368 31.09 -28.26 -25.37
CA TRP A 368 29.74 -28.83 -25.28
C TRP A 368 29.42 -29.76 -26.46
N THR A 369 30.43 -30.26 -27.17
CA THR A 369 30.27 -31.31 -28.18
C THR A 369 30.08 -32.68 -27.54
N ASP A 370 29.59 -33.62 -28.36
CA ASP A 370 28.99 -34.91 -27.96
C ASP A 370 29.80 -35.79 -26.97
N ASP A 371 31.12 -35.55 -26.83
CA ASP A 371 32.03 -36.40 -26.05
C ASP A 371 32.14 -36.01 -24.56
N GLU A 372 31.80 -34.78 -24.15
CA GLU A 372 31.93 -34.32 -22.75
C GLU A 372 30.59 -34.04 -22.04
N LEU A 373 29.46 -34.18 -22.74
CA LEU A 373 28.18 -34.41 -22.07
C LEU A 373 28.28 -35.76 -21.34
N PRO A 374 28.04 -35.82 -20.02
CA PRO A 374 28.10 -37.08 -19.29
C PRO A 374 27.15 -38.12 -19.90
N GLY A 375 27.72 -39.08 -20.64
CA GLY A 375 27.01 -40.10 -21.41
C GLY A 375 26.48 -39.57 -22.73
N GLY A 376 27.28 -39.68 -23.80
CA GLY A 376 26.88 -39.32 -25.17
C GLY A 376 25.47 -39.84 -25.48
N ARG A 377 24.53 -38.91 -25.69
CA ARG A 377 23.12 -39.05 -26.13
C ARG A 377 22.29 -40.26 -25.64
N GLU A 378 22.73 -40.97 -24.61
CA GLU A 378 21.95 -41.96 -23.86
C GLU A 378 21.78 -41.44 -22.43
N ARG A 379 20.84 -40.50 -22.30
CA ARG A 379 20.20 -40.01 -21.07
C ARG A 379 21.17 -39.40 -20.04
N TRP A 380 21.30 -38.07 -20.11
CA TRP A 380 22.04 -37.26 -19.13
C TRP A 380 21.49 -37.48 -17.72
N THR A 381 22.36 -37.83 -16.78
CA THR A 381 22.02 -37.92 -15.35
C THR A 381 22.69 -36.77 -14.61
N PRO A 382 21.92 -35.80 -14.07
CA PRO A 382 22.52 -34.75 -13.25
C PRO A 382 23.15 -35.40 -12.01
N PRO A 383 24.37 -34.99 -11.60
CA PRO A 383 24.95 -35.43 -10.34
C PRO A 383 24.03 -35.05 -9.17
N GLU A 384 23.95 -35.91 -8.15
CA GLU A 384 23.11 -35.69 -6.96
C GLU A 384 23.56 -34.47 -6.14
N ASP A 385 24.83 -34.07 -6.30
CA ASP A 385 25.42 -32.87 -5.69
C ASP A 385 25.90 -31.92 -6.81
N PRO A 386 25.36 -30.69 -6.90
CA PRO A 386 25.76 -29.72 -7.92
C PRO A 386 27.10 -29.03 -7.61
N THR A 387 27.77 -29.31 -6.50
CA THR A 387 29.10 -28.79 -6.26
C THR A 387 30.12 -29.43 -7.21
N PRO A 388 30.83 -28.66 -8.03
CA PRO A 388 31.90 -29.21 -8.86
C PRO A 388 32.98 -29.77 -7.93
N THR A 389 33.37 -31.02 -8.15
CA THR A 389 34.51 -31.61 -7.45
C THR A 389 35.79 -30.89 -7.89
N PRO A 390 36.82 -30.76 -7.03
CA PRO A 390 38.06 -30.07 -7.36
C PRO A 390 38.73 -30.58 -8.64
N GLU A 391 38.47 -31.84 -9.01
CA GLU A 391 39.03 -32.50 -10.19
C GLU A 391 38.39 -32.05 -11.53
N GLN A 392 37.22 -31.39 -11.49
CA GLN A 392 36.53 -30.85 -12.67
C GLN A 392 36.95 -29.41 -13.02
N SER A 393 37.70 -28.76 -12.12
CA SER A 393 38.38 -27.50 -12.38
C SER A 393 39.72 -27.81 -13.05
N THR A 394 39.81 -27.68 -14.37
CA THR A 394 41.06 -27.91 -15.13
C THR A 394 42.10 -26.79 -14.94
N PHE A 395 42.00 -25.99 -13.87
CA PHE A 395 42.91 -24.88 -13.59
C PHE A 395 43.56 -24.98 -12.20
N ALA A 396 44.20 -26.12 -11.93
CA ALA A 396 45.17 -26.26 -10.83
C ALA A 396 46.54 -26.64 -11.38
N ALA A 397 47.07 -25.91 -12.37
CA ALA A 397 48.43 -26.17 -12.87
C ALA A 397 49.10 -25.02 -13.65
N PHE A 398 48.92 -23.74 -13.28
CA PHE A 398 49.77 -22.65 -13.83
C PHE A 398 49.95 -21.52 -12.82
N ALA A 399 50.47 -21.84 -11.64
CA ALA A 399 51.06 -20.87 -10.73
C ALA A 399 52.10 -21.60 -9.89
N ASP A 400 53.32 -21.70 -10.42
CA ASP A 400 54.61 -21.71 -9.71
C ASP A 400 55.68 -22.32 -10.62
N ASP A 401 56.22 -21.49 -11.53
CA ASP A 401 57.62 -21.52 -11.98
C ASP A 401 58.03 -20.13 -12.54
#